data_AF-A0A2A5DJ96-F1
#
_entry.id   AF-A0A2A5DJ96-F1
#
_cell.length_a   1.000
_cell.length_b   1.000
_cell.length_c   1.000
_cell.angle_alpha   90.00
_cell.angle_beta   90.00
_cell.angle_gamma   90.00
#
_symmetry.space_group_name_H-M   'P 1'
#
loop_
_entity.id
_entity.type
_entity.pdbx_description
1 polymer ?
#
loop_
_entity_poly.entity_id
_entity_poly.type
_entity_poly.pdbx_seq_one_letter_code
_entity_poly.pdbx_strand_id
1 'polypeptide(L)'
;MRCFATFLVLSLVCATGLAAQADEIFSEADYDKEMRQVMEPDQFPVLHHPPMATVMEAGLEIDGDEPVIGLFLGGEARAYPISVMGGVELVNDTCGEIPVAVSW
;
A
#
# COMPACT_ATOMS: atom_id res chain seq x y z
N MET A 1 -18.06 -3.65 -57.30
CA MET A 1 -18.41 -4.80 -56.42
C MET A 1 -17.17 -5.18 -55.63
N ARG A 2 -17.30 -5.27 -54.29
CA ARG A 2 -16.25 -5.37 -53.24
C ARG A 2 -15.99 -4.03 -52.57
N CYS A 3 -16.50 -3.88 -51.34
CA CYS A 3 -15.93 -3.08 -50.23
C CYS A 3 -16.89 -2.87 -49.04
N PHE A 4 -18.11 -3.40 -49.03
CA PHE A 4 -19.06 -3.18 -47.92
C PHE A 4 -19.06 -4.26 -46.81
N ALA A 5 -18.39 -5.40 -47.00
CA ALA A 5 -18.49 -6.54 -46.07
C ALA A 5 -17.47 -6.50 -44.92
N THR A 6 -16.42 -5.68 -45.00
CA THR A 6 -15.30 -5.71 -44.03
C THR A 6 -15.55 -4.83 -42.80
N PHE A 7 -16.44 -3.84 -42.88
CA PHE A 7 -16.74 -2.94 -41.75
C PHE A 7 -17.70 -3.56 -40.72
N LEU A 8 -18.58 -4.48 -41.14
CA LEU A 8 -19.60 -5.07 -40.27
C LEU A 8 -19.05 -6.11 -39.29
N VAL A 9 -17.92 -6.75 -39.62
CA VAL A 9 -17.33 -7.82 -38.79
C VAL A 9 -16.46 -7.24 -37.66
N LEU A 10 -15.88 -6.04 -37.86
CA LEU A 10 -15.01 -5.41 -36.85
C LEU A 10 -15.79 -4.80 -35.67
N SER A 11 -17.07 -4.43 -35.86
CA SER A 11 -17.91 -3.92 -34.78
C SER A 11 -18.43 -5.01 -33.85
N LEU A 12 -18.51 -6.26 -34.32
CA LEU A 12 -19.06 -7.37 -33.52
C LEU A 12 -18.03 -7.95 -32.54
N VAL A 13 -16.74 -7.92 -32.87
CA VAL A 13 -15.65 -8.39 -31.99
C VAL A 13 -15.43 -7.44 -30.81
N CYS A 14 -15.69 -6.15 -30.99
CA CYS A 14 -15.49 -5.14 -29.95
C CYS A 14 -16.53 -5.24 -28.82
N ALA A 15 -17.73 -5.74 -29.11
CA ALA A 15 -18.80 -5.88 -28.13
C ALA A 15 -18.65 -7.12 -27.21
N THR A 16 -17.90 -8.14 -27.63
CA THR A 16 -17.74 -9.38 -26.85
C THR A 16 -16.50 -9.38 -25.95
N GLY A 17 -15.56 -8.45 -26.14
CA GLY A 17 -14.28 -8.43 -25.41
C GLY A 17 -14.26 -7.56 -24.14
N LEU A 18 -15.28 -6.72 -23.89
CA LEU A 18 -15.22 -5.71 -22.83
C LEU A 18 -15.96 -6.10 -21.53
N ALA A 19 -16.60 -7.27 -21.48
CA ALA A 19 -17.48 -7.66 -20.37
C ALA A 19 -16.93 -8.79 -19.48
N ALA A 20 -15.71 -9.28 -19.71
CA ALA A 20 -15.22 -10.49 -19.04
C ALA A 20 -13.88 -10.30 -18.34
N GLN A 21 -13.72 -9.22 -17.57
CA GLN A 21 -12.88 -9.22 -16.36
C GLN A 21 -13.20 -7.99 -15.50
N ALA A 22 -14.43 -7.94 -14.99
CA ALA A 22 -14.57 -7.33 -13.67
C ALA A 22 -14.12 -8.43 -12.72
N ASP A 23 -12.91 -8.30 -12.17
CA ASP A 23 -12.51 -9.12 -11.03
C ASP A 23 -13.64 -9.04 -9.98
N GLU A 24 -14.05 -10.18 -9.45
CA GLU A 24 -15.06 -10.25 -8.41
C GLU A 24 -14.63 -9.33 -7.26
N ILE A 25 -15.35 -8.23 -7.09
CA ILE A 25 -15.24 -7.40 -5.90
C ILE A 25 -15.85 -8.24 -4.78
N PHE A 26 -15.01 -8.79 -3.90
CA PHE A 26 -15.42 -9.51 -2.71
C PHE A 26 -16.47 -8.67 -1.96
N SER A 27 -17.63 -9.26 -1.71
CA SER A 27 -18.66 -8.59 -0.92
C SER A 27 -18.27 -8.62 0.56
N GLU A 28 -18.79 -7.69 1.36
CA GLU A 28 -18.55 -7.68 2.81
C GLU A 28 -18.96 -9.00 3.49
N ALA A 29 -19.97 -9.71 2.93
CA ALA A 29 -20.38 -11.03 3.40
C ALA A 29 -19.37 -12.14 3.07
N ASP A 30 -18.49 -11.95 2.10
CA ASP A 30 -17.44 -12.91 1.74
C ASP A 30 -16.20 -12.77 2.63
N TYR A 31 -15.95 -11.58 3.20
CA TYR A 31 -14.82 -11.32 4.10
C TYR A 31 -14.86 -12.25 5.32
N ASP A 32 -15.99 -12.31 6.02
CA ASP A 32 -16.13 -13.11 7.26
C ASP A 32 -16.06 -14.62 7.02
N LYS A 33 -16.41 -15.07 5.81
CA LYS A 33 -16.49 -16.50 5.48
C LYS A 33 -15.14 -17.08 5.09
N GLU A 34 -14.30 -16.29 4.43
CA GLU A 34 -13.04 -16.75 3.84
C GLU A 34 -11.80 -16.28 4.62
N MET A 35 -11.91 -15.24 5.47
CA MET A 35 -10.78 -14.80 6.28
C MET A 35 -10.56 -15.68 7.51
N ARG A 36 -9.40 -16.34 7.53
CA ARG A 36 -8.90 -16.99 8.73
C ARG A 36 -8.20 -15.96 9.62
N GLN A 37 -8.86 -15.53 10.68
CA GLN A 37 -8.22 -14.74 11.73
C GLN A 37 -7.07 -15.55 12.36
N VAL A 38 -5.85 -15.02 12.29
CA VAL A 38 -4.63 -15.71 12.76
C VAL A 38 -4.30 -15.37 14.21
N MET A 39 -4.74 -14.21 14.67
CA MET A 39 -4.45 -13.65 15.99
C MET A 39 -5.67 -12.90 16.53
N GLU A 40 -5.77 -12.75 17.84
CA GLU A 40 -6.84 -11.94 18.45
C GLU A 40 -6.75 -10.48 17.97
N PRO A 41 -7.86 -9.73 17.96
CA PRO A 41 -7.84 -8.31 17.63
C PRO A 41 -6.81 -7.57 18.51
N ASP A 42 -6.19 -6.53 17.95
CA ASP A 42 -5.23 -5.67 18.64
C ASP A 42 -3.93 -6.36 19.12
N GLN A 43 -3.64 -7.58 18.65
CA GLN A 43 -2.38 -8.29 18.96
C GLN A 43 -1.25 -8.00 17.96
N PHE A 44 -1.52 -7.24 16.90
CA PHE A 44 -0.53 -6.95 15.88
C PHE A 44 0.59 -6.06 16.44
N PRO A 45 1.88 -6.32 16.16
CA PRO A 45 2.95 -5.46 16.62
C PRO A 45 2.80 -4.04 16.07
N VAL A 46 2.59 -3.07 16.96
CA VAL A 46 2.49 -1.66 16.60
C VAL A 46 3.51 -0.86 17.41
N LEU A 47 4.28 -0.03 16.71
CA LEU A 47 5.16 0.94 17.34
C LEU A 47 4.44 2.27 17.48
N HIS A 48 4.35 2.77 18.71
CA HIS A 48 3.76 4.07 19.02
C HIS A 48 4.86 5.06 19.39
N HIS A 49 4.74 6.30 18.89
CA HIS A 49 5.68 7.39 19.19
C HIS A 49 7.14 6.98 18.93
N PRO A 50 7.47 6.62 17.68
CA PRO A 50 8.80 6.13 17.34
C PRO A 50 9.89 7.14 17.73
N PRO A 51 11.00 6.71 18.35
CA PRO A 51 12.14 7.59 18.55
C PRO A 51 12.70 8.00 17.19
N MET A 52 13.00 9.29 17.04
CA MET A 52 13.54 9.85 15.81
C MET A 52 15.02 10.16 15.99
N ALA A 53 15.81 9.79 14.99
CA ALA A 53 17.23 10.08 14.90
C ALA A 53 17.50 11.05 13.74
N THR A 54 18.55 11.84 13.87
CA THR A 54 19.07 12.63 12.74
C THR A 54 19.69 11.71 11.69
N VAL A 55 19.83 12.22 10.47
CA VAL A 55 20.51 11.49 9.38
C VAL A 55 21.94 11.08 9.76
N MET A 56 22.63 11.94 10.53
CA MET A 56 24.00 11.67 10.98
C MET A 56 24.06 10.49 11.96
N GLU A 57 23.11 10.43 12.91
CA GLU A 57 23.02 9.34 13.89
C GLU A 57 22.61 8.04 13.21
N ALA A 58 21.58 8.09 12.35
CA ALA A 58 21.10 6.93 11.61
C ALA A 58 22.19 6.32 10.70
N GLY A 59 23.02 7.15 10.07
CA GLY A 59 24.12 6.70 9.20
C GLY A 59 25.26 5.97 9.92
N LEU A 60 25.22 5.86 11.26
CA LEU A 60 26.15 5.02 12.02
C LEU A 60 25.69 3.56 12.10
N GLU A 61 24.39 3.30 11.92
CA GLU A 61 23.76 2.00 12.15
C GLU A 61 23.06 1.44 10.91
N ILE A 62 22.69 2.30 9.97
CA ILE A 62 21.89 1.98 8.79
C ILE A 62 22.70 2.29 7.53
N ASP A 63 22.58 1.43 6.52
CA ASP A 63 23.22 1.63 5.21
C ASP A 63 22.72 2.92 4.53
N GLY A 64 23.60 3.60 3.80
CA GLY A 64 23.25 4.82 3.08
C GLY A 64 22.26 4.61 1.94
N ASP A 65 22.18 3.38 1.40
CA ASP A 65 21.24 2.98 0.33
C ASP A 65 19.98 2.30 0.88
N GLU A 66 19.72 2.40 2.19
CA GLU A 66 18.54 1.81 2.84
C GLU A 66 17.23 2.35 2.24
N PRO A 67 16.31 1.47 1.81
CA PRO A 67 14.96 1.89 1.42
C PRO A 67 14.21 2.49 2.59
N VAL A 68 13.57 3.64 2.35
CA VAL A 68 12.75 4.32 3.37
C VAL A 68 11.38 4.66 2.81
N ILE A 69 10.37 4.63 3.68
CA ILE A 69 9.13 5.38 3.44
C ILE A 69 9.41 6.84 3.84
N GLY A 70 9.42 7.74 2.87
CA GLY A 70 9.61 9.17 3.10
C GLY A 70 8.28 9.89 3.29
N LEU A 71 8.19 10.78 4.28
CA LEU A 71 7.04 11.64 4.52
C LEU A 71 7.50 13.09 4.66
N PHE A 72 6.88 13.99 3.91
CA PHE A 72 7.00 15.43 4.12
C PHE A 72 5.62 16.03 4.36
N LEU A 73 5.37 16.48 5.59
CA LEU A 73 4.06 16.91 6.03
C LEU A 73 4.20 17.99 7.11
N GLY A 74 3.40 19.06 7.03
CA GLY A 74 3.44 20.14 8.03
C GLY A 74 4.78 20.89 8.12
N GLY A 75 5.63 20.81 7.09
CA GLY A 75 6.98 21.39 7.11
C GLY A 75 8.04 20.50 7.77
N GLU A 76 7.66 19.32 8.25
CA GLU A 76 8.58 18.31 8.78
C GLU A 76 8.82 17.20 7.76
N ALA A 77 10.06 16.74 7.69
CA ALA A 77 10.46 15.57 6.92
C ALA A 77 10.77 14.41 7.88
N ARG A 78 10.22 13.23 7.58
CA ARG A 78 10.45 11.97 8.29
C ARG A 78 10.88 10.91 7.28
N ALA A 79 11.72 9.98 7.72
CA ALA A 79 12.07 8.78 6.97
C ALA A 79 11.93 7.57 7.88
N TYR A 80 11.23 6.54 7.40
CA TYR A 80 11.00 5.29 8.13
C TYR A 80 11.73 4.16 7.38
N PRO A 81 12.91 3.72 7.86
CA PRO A 81 13.67 2.63 7.24
C PRO A 81 12.91 1.31 7.24
N ILE A 82 12.88 0.62 6.10
CA ILE A 82 12.17 -0.67 5.96
C ILE A 82 12.79 -1.73 6.88
N SER A 83 14.11 -1.75 7.04
CA SER A 83 14.81 -2.66 7.97
C SER A 83 14.39 -2.48 9.43
N VAL A 84 14.09 -1.26 9.86
CA VAL A 84 13.61 -0.95 11.22
C VAL A 84 12.13 -1.32 11.36
N MET A 85 11.32 -0.96 10.36
CA MET A 85 9.90 -1.36 10.30
C MET A 85 9.74 -2.87 10.07
N GLY A 86 10.76 -3.59 9.61
CA GLY A 86 10.70 -5.04 9.45
C GLY A 86 10.44 -5.80 10.75
N GLY A 87 10.76 -5.19 11.90
CA GLY A 87 10.42 -5.73 13.21
C GLY A 87 9.03 -5.34 13.74
N VAL A 88 8.38 -4.35 13.11
CA VAL A 88 7.06 -3.81 13.49
C VAL A 88 6.30 -3.33 12.26
N GLU A 89 5.18 -3.96 11.97
CA GLU A 89 4.53 -3.73 10.67
C GLU A 89 3.69 -2.44 10.60
N LEU A 90 3.39 -1.79 11.73
CA LEU A 90 2.67 -0.52 11.79
C LEU A 90 3.33 0.45 12.77
N VAL A 91 3.50 1.70 12.34
CA VAL A 91 4.01 2.80 13.15
C VAL A 91 2.97 3.90 13.26
N ASN A 92 2.59 4.26 14.49
CA ASN A 92 1.77 5.42 14.80
C ASN A 92 2.67 6.57 15.27
N ASP A 93 2.72 7.65 14.49
CA ASP A 93 3.58 8.82 14.71
C ASP A 93 2.77 10.12 14.65
N THR A 94 3.40 11.22 15.03
CA THR A 94 2.90 12.57 14.83
C THR A 94 3.99 13.39 14.15
N CYS A 95 3.73 13.79 12.90
CA CYS A 95 4.63 14.60 12.09
C CYS A 95 4.16 16.05 12.16
N GLY A 96 4.93 16.91 12.83
CA GLY A 96 4.44 18.21 13.28
C GLY A 96 3.25 18.07 14.23
N GLU A 97 2.09 18.60 13.82
CA GLU A 97 0.83 18.50 14.55
C GLU A 97 -0.12 17.44 13.97
N ILE A 98 0.31 16.69 12.95
CA ILE A 98 -0.56 15.79 12.20
C ILE A 98 -0.28 14.34 12.59
N PRO A 99 -1.28 13.61 13.13
CA PRO A 99 -1.15 12.19 13.41
C PRO A 99 -1.09 11.39 12.10
N VAL A 100 -0.18 10.42 12.03
CA VAL A 100 0.03 9.57 10.86
C VAL A 100 0.21 8.11 11.26
N ALA A 101 -0.26 7.21 10.39
CA ALA A 101 -0.03 5.79 10.47
C ALA A 101 0.79 5.36 9.24
N VAL A 102 1.91 4.68 9.46
CA VAL A 102 2.84 4.24 8.41
C VAL A 102 2.96 2.73 8.47
N SER A 103 2.78 2.08 7.32
CA SER A 103 2.85 0.62 7.15
C SER A 103 3.61 0.28 5.88
N TRP A 104 4.22 -0.90 5.83
CA TRP A 104 5.09 -1.36 4.73
C TRP A 104 4.77 -2.79 4.30
#